data_AF-A0A817ZN72-F1
#
_entry.id   AF-A0A817ZN72-F1
#
_cell.length_a   1.000
_cell.length_b   1.000
_cell.length_c   1.000
_cell.angle_alpha   90.00
_cell.angle_beta   90.00
_cell.angle_gamma   90.00
#
_symmetry.space_group_name_H-M   'P 1'
#
loop_
_entity.id
_entity.type
_entity.pdbx_description
1 polymer ?
#
loop_
_entity_poly.entity_id
_entity_poly.type
_entity_poly.pdbx_seq_one_letter_code
_entity_poly.pdbx_strand_id
1 'polypeptide(L)'
;MRFFMFLIFAAATALPASVHYHGDSTLVPPTTVAEMISYDSLLGYSCHSNRNCGGLITNALCVNGKCACAPGYIANGLWSCRKIKKTATIKNSLKRKVNTVK
;
A
#
# COMPACT_ATOMS: atom_id res chain seq x y z
N MET A 1 -50.28 -49.82 14.59
CA MET A 1 -49.91 -48.42 14.87
C MET A 1 -48.61 -48.41 15.65
N ARG A 2 -47.46 -48.17 15.01
CA ARG A 2 -46.23 -47.73 15.69
C ARG A 2 -45.67 -46.58 14.86
N PHE A 3 -45.56 -45.45 15.53
CA PHE A 3 -45.28 -44.13 14.98
C PHE A 3 -43.95 -44.08 14.24
N PHE A 4 -43.98 -43.45 13.07
CA PHE A 4 -42.85 -42.81 12.44
C PHE A 4 -42.12 -41.92 13.45
N MET A 5 -40.82 -42.11 13.62
CA MET A 5 -39.95 -40.97 13.85
C MET A 5 -38.55 -41.31 13.32
N PHE A 6 -38.30 -40.83 12.10
CA PHE A 6 -36.98 -40.77 11.50
C PHE A 6 -36.07 -39.94 12.39
N LEU A 7 -35.09 -40.59 13.03
CA LEU A 7 -33.94 -39.87 13.56
C LEU A 7 -33.05 -39.49 12.37
N ILE A 8 -33.21 -38.24 11.94
CA ILE A 8 -32.35 -37.62 10.95
C ILE A 8 -30.95 -37.56 11.54
N PHE A 9 -30.01 -38.30 10.95
CA PHE A 9 -28.57 -38.10 11.15
C PHE A 9 -28.22 -36.70 10.64
N ALA A 10 -28.14 -35.73 11.54
CA ALA A 10 -27.51 -34.45 11.23
C ALA A 10 -26.00 -34.67 11.21
N ALA A 11 -25.48 -35.13 10.07
CA ALA A 11 -24.06 -35.10 9.78
C ALA A 11 -23.62 -33.63 9.73
N ALA A 12 -22.93 -33.18 10.78
CA ALA A 12 -22.31 -31.86 10.82
C ALA A 12 -21.10 -31.83 9.89
N THR A 13 -21.32 -31.67 8.58
CA THR A 13 -20.26 -31.30 7.64
C THR A 13 -20.08 -29.78 7.68
N ALA A 14 -19.49 -29.27 8.75
CA ALA A 14 -18.93 -27.93 8.72
C ALA A 14 -17.58 -28.01 8.00
N LEU A 15 -17.54 -27.47 6.78
CA LEU A 15 -16.32 -27.32 5.98
C LEU A 15 -15.24 -26.60 6.81
N PRO A 16 -13.93 -26.87 6.59
CA PRO A 16 -12.90 -26.00 7.14
C PRO A 16 -13.11 -24.61 6.55
N ALA A 17 -13.53 -23.66 7.39
CA ALA A 17 -13.55 -22.25 7.02
C ALA A 17 -12.15 -21.90 6.52
N SER A 18 -12.08 -21.49 5.26
CA SER A 18 -10.88 -21.04 4.57
C SER A 18 -10.07 -20.09 5.47
N VAL A 19 -8.87 -20.52 5.84
CA VAL A 19 -7.89 -19.72 6.57
C VAL A 19 -7.52 -18.53 5.68
N HIS A 20 -8.05 -17.35 5.97
CA HIS A 20 -7.50 -16.11 5.45
C HIS A 20 -6.23 -15.80 6.25
N TYR A 21 -5.07 -16.16 5.72
CA TYR A 21 -3.79 -15.65 6.20
C TYR A 21 -3.72 -14.15 5.92
N HIS A 22 -4.07 -13.31 6.90
CA HIS A 22 -3.69 -11.91 6.91
C HIS A 22 -2.45 -11.76 7.80
N GLY A 23 -1.28 -11.71 7.15
CA GLY A 23 -0.03 -11.22 7.72
C GLY A 23 0.58 -12.14 8.79
N ASP A 24 1.54 -12.95 8.37
CA ASP A 24 2.52 -13.54 9.28
C ASP A 24 3.22 -12.41 10.04
N SER A 25 2.77 -12.20 11.27
CA SER A 25 3.48 -11.39 12.24
C SER A 25 4.60 -12.26 12.76
N THR A 26 5.75 -12.28 12.07
CA THR A 26 6.97 -12.79 12.69
C THR A 26 7.18 -12.00 13.97
N LEU A 27 6.94 -12.69 15.08
CA LEU A 27 7.10 -12.25 16.46
C LEU A 27 8.55 -11.79 16.68
N VAL A 28 8.85 -10.54 16.39
CA VAL A 28 9.94 -9.83 17.05
C VAL A 28 9.26 -8.85 17.99
N PRO A 29 9.15 -9.15 19.30
CA PRO A 29 8.65 -8.17 20.26
C PRO A 29 9.62 -6.97 20.27
N PRO A 30 9.18 -5.73 20.00
CA PRO A 30 10.05 -4.57 20.16
C PRO A 30 10.31 -4.37 21.66
N THR A 31 11.53 -4.67 22.11
CA THR A 31 11.95 -4.60 23.51
C THR A 31 12.15 -3.16 24.04
N THR A 32 11.68 -2.13 23.35
CA THR A 32 11.79 -0.73 23.80
C THR A 32 10.61 0.11 23.31
N VAL A 33 9.95 0.82 24.23
CA VAL A 33 8.71 1.61 24.07
C VAL A 33 8.83 2.87 23.18
N ALA A 34 9.69 2.87 22.15
CA ALA A 34 9.90 4.00 21.24
C ALA A 34 9.45 3.77 19.79
N GLU A 35 9.00 2.56 19.41
CA GLU A 35 8.82 2.19 17.99
C GLU A 35 7.43 1.63 17.65
N MET A 36 6.36 2.32 18.05
CA MET A 36 5.00 2.04 17.54
C MET A 36 4.74 2.67 16.16
N ILE A 37 5.72 2.62 15.27
CA ILE A 37 5.52 3.03 13.87
C ILE A 37 5.43 1.72 13.10
N SER A 38 4.26 1.41 12.55
CA SER A 38 4.10 0.24 11.70
C SER A 38 4.97 0.44 10.45
N TYR A 39 6.17 -0.14 10.49
CA TYR A 39 7.19 -0.01 9.45
C TYR A 39 6.67 -0.48 8.07
N ASP A 40 5.63 -1.31 8.04
CA ASP A 40 4.91 -1.76 6.82
C ASP A 40 4.26 -0.61 6.03
N SER A 41 4.07 0.56 6.65
CA SER A 41 3.50 1.74 6.01
C SER A 41 4.55 2.68 5.37
N LEU A 42 5.83 2.34 5.40
CA LEU A 42 6.92 3.17 4.86
C LEU A 42 7.16 2.92 3.37
N LEU A 43 7.71 3.90 2.64
CA LEU A 43 8.09 3.68 1.24
C LEU A 43 9.07 2.51 1.09
N GLY A 44 8.79 1.60 0.15
CA GLY A 44 9.57 0.39 -0.14
C GLY A 44 9.22 -0.84 0.69
N TYR A 45 8.43 -0.67 1.76
CA TYR A 45 7.94 -1.76 2.60
C TYR A 45 6.74 -2.46 1.99
N SER A 46 6.50 -3.67 2.45
CA SER A 46 5.41 -4.51 1.98
C SER A 46 4.06 -3.85 2.23
N CYS A 47 3.08 -4.14 1.38
CA CYS A 47 1.72 -3.67 1.58
C CYS A 47 0.74 -4.62 0.92
N HIS A 48 -0.47 -4.67 1.47
CA HIS A 48 -1.59 -5.41 0.89
C HIS A 48 -2.56 -4.49 0.14
N SER A 49 -2.74 -3.26 0.60
CA SER A 49 -3.67 -2.30 0.02
C SER A 49 -3.13 -0.87 0.11
N ASN A 50 -3.68 0.03 -0.71
CA ASN A 50 -3.30 1.44 -0.68
C ASN A 50 -3.55 2.09 0.69
N ARG A 51 -4.47 1.55 1.50
CA ARG A 51 -4.77 2.05 2.85
C ARG A 51 -3.58 1.87 3.80
N ASN A 52 -2.79 0.80 3.62
CA ASN A 52 -1.57 0.56 4.41
C ASN A 52 -0.54 1.68 4.21
N CYS A 53 -0.37 2.17 2.97
CA CYS A 53 0.58 3.23 2.65
C CYS A 53 0.02 4.64 2.90
N GLY A 54 -1.26 4.85 2.57
CA GLY A 54 -1.91 6.17 2.61
C GLY A 54 -2.22 6.68 4.01
N GLY A 55 -2.17 5.84 5.04
CA GLY A 55 -2.42 6.24 6.43
C GLY A 55 -1.28 7.06 7.04
N LEU A 56 -0.02 6.79 6.66
CA LEU A 56 1.16 7.49 7.15
C LEU A 56 1.82 8.38 6.08
N ILE A 57 1.68 8.03 4.79
CA ILE A 57 2.33 8.75 3.69
C ILE A 57 1.28 9.27 2.73
N THR A 58 1.09 10.59 2.75
CA THR A 58 0.20 11.26 1.81
C THR A 58 0.72 11.10 0.38
N ASN A 59 -0.18 10.71 -0.53
CA ASN A 59 0.13 10.39 -1.94
C ASN A 59 1.02 9.15 -2.12
N ALA A 60 0.92 8.15 -1.24
CA ALA A 60 1.48 6.82 -1.48
C ALA A 60 0.40 5.80 -1.87
N LEU A 61 0.77 4.82 -2.68
CA LEU A 61 -0.06 3.71 -3.15
C LEU A 61 0.67 2.39 -2.92
N CYS A 62 -0.08 1.30 -2.85
CA CYS A 62 0.50 -0.03 -2.85
C CYS A 62 0.70 -0.49 -4.30
N VAL A 63 1.96 -0.64 -4.72
CA VAL A 63 2.34 -1.00 -6.08
C VAL A 63 3.21 -2.25 -6.02
N ASN A 64 2.75 -3.33 -6.66
CA ASN A 64 3.44 -4.64 -6.64
C ASN A 64 3.74 -5.14 -5.21
N GLY A 65 2.80 -4.94 -4.29
CA GLY A 65 2.95 -5.33 -2.89
C GLY A 65 3.96 -4.49 -2.11
N LYS A 66 4.38 -3.33 -2.62
CA LYS A 66 5.22 -2.37 -1.90
C LYS A 66 4.68 -0.94 -1.93
N CYS A 67 4.88 -0.19 -0.84
CA CYS A 67 4.48 1.21 -0.79
C CYS A 67 5.37 2.07 -1.69
N ALA A 68 4.75 2.83 -2.60
CA ALA A 68 5.42 3.72 -3.53
C ALA A 68 4.65 5.03 -3.67
N CYS A 69 5.32 6.10 -4.08
CA CYS A 69 4.63 7.36 -4.36
C CYS A 69 3.69 7.23 -5.56
N ALA A 70 2.55 7.90 -5.47
CA ALA A 70 1.57 7.98 -6.55
C ALA A 70 2.19 8.62 -7.82
N PRO A 71 1.65 8.32 -9.01
CA PRO A 71 2.12 8.92 -10.25
C PRO A 71 2.20 10.46 -10.17
N GLY A 72 3.31 11.03 -10.61
CA GLY A 72 3.56 12.48 -10.51
C GLY A 72 4.18 12.94 -9.18
N TYR A 73 4.49 12.02 -8.27
CA TYR A 73 5.24 12.27 -7.04
C TYR A 73 6.53 11.45 -6.99
N ILE A 74 7.53 11.95 -6.26
CA ILE A 74 8.78 11.26 -5.95
C ILE A 74 8.98 11.18 -4.43
N ALA A 75 9.66 10.13 -4.01
CA ALA A 75 10.04 9.94 -2.61
C ALA A 75 10.94 11.08 -2.12
N ASN A 76 10.67 11.57 -0.91
CA ASN A 76 11.50 12.50 -0.18
C ASN A 76 11.71 11.92 1.22
N GLY A 77 12.69 11.03 1.35
CA GLY A 77 12.81 10.13 2.49
C GLY A 77 11.77 8.99 2.46
N LEU A 78 11.61 8.30 3.59
CA LEU A 78 10.72 7.13 3.71
C LEU A 78 9.24 7.48 3.99
N TRP A 79 8.93 8.75 4.31
CA TRP A 79 7.67 9.16 4.94
C TRP A 79 6.94 10.24 4.15
N SER A 80 7.51 10.70 3.03
CA SER A 80 6.91 11.81 2.27
C SER A 80 7.08 11.63 0.77
N CYS A 81 6.03 12.01 0.05
CA CYS A 81 6.00 12.07 -1.40
C CYS A 81 5.86 13.53 -1.82
N ARG A 82 6.84 14.06 -2.56
CA ARG A 82 6.81 15.42 -3.11
C ARG A 82 6.39 15.39 -4.57
N LYS A 83 5.54 16.35 -4.99
CA LYS A 83 5.18 16.47 -6.41
C LYS A 83 6.44 16.67 -7.25
N ILE A 84 6.52 15.93 -8.34
CA ILE A 84 7.47 16.21 -9.40
C ILE A 84 6.99 17.53 -10.00
N LYS A 85 7.70 18.62 -9.73
CA LYS A 85 7.56 19.81 -10.57
C LYS A 85 7.99 19.33 -11.95
N LYS A 86 7.06 19.28 -12.90
CA LYS A 86 7.43 19.16 -14.31
C LYS A 86 8.33 20.35 -14.56
N THR A 87 9.65 20.14 -14.49
CA THR A 87 10.65 21.11 -14.91
C THR A 87 10.17 21.55 -16.26
N ALA A 88 9.80 22.84 -16.35
CA ALA A 88 9.12 23.45 -17.47
C ALA A 88 9.47 22.69 -18.74
N THR A 89 8.47 21.98 -19.32
CA THR A 89 8.51 21.41 -20.66
C THR A 89 9.47 22.25 -21.46
N ILE A 90 10.61 21.70 -21.89
CA ILE A 90 11.71 22.42 -22.55
C ILE A 90 11.11 23.57 -23.35
N LYS A 91 10.96 24.74 -22.73
CA LYS A 91 10.58 25.96 -23.43
C LYS A 91 11.93 26.29 -23.97
N ASN A 92 12.16 25.84 -25.19
CA ASN A 92 13.38 26.06 -25.93
C ASN A 92 13.89 27.48 -25.62
N SER A 93 14.84 27.59 -24.69
CA SER A 93 15.47 28.87 -24.33
C SER A 93 16.36 29.38 -25.47
N LEU A 94 16.36 28.71 -26.63
CA LEU A 94 16.88 29.18 -27.91
C LEU A 94 15.80 29.80 -28.81
N LYS A 95 14.63 30.23 -28.29
CA LYS A 95 13.80 31.22 -28.99
C LYS A 95 14.07 32.62 -28.44
N ARG A 96 14.75 33.43 -29.27
CA ARG A 96 15.03 34.88 -29.19
C ARG A 96 16.40 35.31 -28.65
N LYS A 97 17.46 34.97 -29.39
CA LYS A 97 18.56 35.91 -29.70
C LYS A 97 19.04 35.74 -31.16
N VAL A 98 18.10 35.52 -32.08
CA VAL A 98 18.34 35.63 -33.52
C VAL A 98 17.45 36.76 -34.02
N ASN A 99 18.08 37.77 -34.63
CA ASN A 99 17.56 39.04 -35.15
C ASN A 99 17.19 40.14 -34.15
N THR A 100 18.14 41.04 -33.86
CA THR A 100 18.04 42.43 -34.34
C THR A 100 19.44 43.09 -34.32
N VAL A 101 20.18 42.91 -35.41
CA VAL A 101 21.22 43.86 -35.83
C VAL A 101 20.80 44.32 -37.21
N LYS A 102 20.12 45.45 -37.27
CA LYS A 102 20.08 46.31 -38.46
C LYS A 102 19.81 47.74 -38.03
#